data_AF-A0A928ZVV7-F1
#
_entry.id   AF-A0A928ZVV7-F1
#
_cell.length_a   1.000
_cell.length_b   1.000
_cell.length_c   1.000
_cell.angle_alpha   90.00
_cell.angle_beta   90.00
_cell.angle_gamma   90.00
#
_symmetry.space_group_name_H-M   'P 1'
#
loop_
_entity.id
_entity.type
_entity.pdbx_description
1 polymer ?
#
loop_
_entity_poly.entity_id
_entity_poly.type
_entity_poly.pdbx_seq_one_letter_code
_entity_poly.pdbx_strand_id
1 'polypeptide(L)'
;MSDKRNTSLSAVPIAVVLTVLITAAVSYAVFQSITSRQRVEFERTLSQQRDNFQDELESQQLNTQEQEPIEIQPLPEPGPEPEPESDFLEYPTCDSDIVPDQLSGLEDDFDFRGGAFATYDWLRAEDGKALHSIPVYLITRGNQMCIYQTLSRAPLGSQALCGGLGCDLKPSELISVMGFSNNSNGEIVVDYADGPGSFMRGATCQIDQSYLPVMTCDVPRSPSGTIDGGDGGSMVRFAPAS
;
A
#
# COMPACT_ATOMS: atom_id res chain seq x y z
N MET A 1 -42.33 70.34 27.85
CA MET A 1 -41.40 70.22 26.70
C MET A 1 -41.38 68.75 26.30
N SER A 2 -42.06 68.40 25.20
CA SER A 2 -42.17 67.02 24.70
C SER A 2 -41.06 66.75 23.70
N ASP A 3 -40.14 65.86 24.06
CA ASP A 3 -39.09 65.37 23.17
C ASP A 3 -39.63 64.24 22.29
N LYS A 4 -39.87 64.53 21.00
CA LYS A 4 -40.11 63.51 19.97
C LYS A 4 -38.75 63.06 19.42
N ARG A 5 -38.19 61.97 19.94
CA ARG A 5 -37.05 61.30 19.30
C ARG A 5 -37.58 60.35 18.23
N ASN A 6 -37.40 60.76 16.97
CA ASN A 6 -37.58 59.90 15.81
C ASN A 6 -36.50 58.82 15.79
N THR A 7 -36.87 57.58 16.11
CA THR A 7 -36.06 56.39 15.90
C THR A 7 -36.03 56.06 14.41
N SER A 8 -35.02 56.58 13.72
CA SER A 8 -34.63 56.10 12.39
C SER A 8 -34.03 54.69 12.57
N LEU A 9 -34.87 53.66 12.40
CA LEU A 9 -34.36 52.30 12.20
C LEU A 9 -33.58 52.30 10.88
N SER A 10 -32.26 52.18 10.99
CA SER A 10 -31.36 51.97 9.86
C SER A 10 -31.79 50.72 9.09
N ALA A 11 -32.29 50.90 7.86
CA ALA A 11 -32.74 49.83 6.96
C ALA A 11 -31.57 49.06 6.29
N VAL A 12 -30.32 49.45 6.59
CA VAL A 12 -29.10 48.90 6.01
C VAL A 12 -28.81 47.43 6.37
N PRO A 13 -29.13 46.88 7.58
CA PRO A 13 -28.73 45.51 7.91
C PRO A 13 -29.57 44.43 7.20
N ILE A 14 -30.80 44.73 6.80
CA ILE A 14 -31.70 43.74 6.18
C ILE A 14 -31.25 43.40 4.76
N ALA A 15 -30.80 44.39 3.99
CA ALA A 15 -30.34 44.19 2.61
C ALA A 15 -29.06 43.33 2.53
N VAL A 16 -28.14 43.50 3.48
CA VAL A 16 -26.90 42.71 3.56
C VAL A 16 -27.22 41.24 3.87
N VAL A 17 -28.10 40.99 4.84
CA VAL A 17 -28.51 39.62 5.22
C VAL A 17 -29.19 38.90 4.06
N LEU A 18 -30.10 39.56 3.35
CA LEU A 18 -30.76 39.00 2.16
C LEU A 18 -29.75 38.65 1.06
N THR A 19 -28.76 39.50 0.84
CA THR A 19 -27.75 39.27 -0.21
C THR A 19 -26.90 38.05 0.11
N VAL A 20 -26.48 37.88 1.37
CA VAL A 20 -25.70 36.70 1.83
C VAL A 20 -26.50 35.40 1.72
N LEU A 21 -27.79 35.43 2.06
CA LEU A 21 -28.65 34.24 1.94
C LEU A 21 -28.84 33.83 0.48
N ILE A 22 -29.03 34.79 -0.43
CA ILE A 22 -29.19 34.52 -1.85
C ILE A 22 -27.90 33.94 -2.44
N THR A 23 -26.73 34.52 -2.13
CA THR A 23 -25.45 33.98 -2.63
C THR A 23 -25.18 32.58 -2.12
N ALA A 24 -25.42 32.31 -0.84
CA ALA A 24 -25.28 30.97 -0.26
C ALA A 24 -26.21 29.94 -0.94
N ALA A 25 -27.46 30.31 -1.20
CA ALA A 25 -28.42 29.42 -1.87
C ALA A 25 -28.02 29.11 -3.33
N VAL A 26 -27.54 30.11 -4.07
CA VAL A 26 -27.05 29.91 -5.45
C VAL A 26 -25.79 29.04 -5.46
N SER A 27 -24.83 29.29 -4.58
CA SER A 27 -23.63 28.45 -4.46
C SER A 27 -23.97 27.00 -4.14
N TYR A 28 -24.92 26.77 -3.23
CA TYR A 28 -25.37 25.43 -2.88
C TYR A 28 -26.05 24.72 -4.07
N ALA A 29 -26.90 25.42 -4.83
CA ALA A 29 -27.56 24.86 -6.01
C ALA A 29 -26.54 24.50 -7.13
N VAL A 30 -25.54 25.35 -7.35
CA VAL A 30 -24.46 25.07 -8.31
C VAL A 30 -23.65 23.86 -7.87
N PHE A 31 -23.30 23.77 -6.58
CA PHE A 31 -22.57 22.64 -6.03
C PHE A 31 -23.33 21.31 -6.23
N GLN A 32 -24.64 21.29 -5.90
CA GLN A 32 -25.51 20.13 -6.12
C GLN A 32 -25.64 19.75 -7.62
N SER A 33 -25.65 20.73 -8.52
CA SER A 33 -25.67 20.46 -9.96
C SER A 33 -24.35 19.87 -10.49
N ILE A 34 -23.22 20.21 -9.89
CA ILE A 34 -21.91 19.68 -10.30
C ILE A 34 -21.74 18.24 -9.79
N THR A 35 -22.08 17.98 -8.53
CA THR A 35 -21.96 16.64 -7.93
C THR A 35 -22.87 15.62 -8.62
N SER A 36 -24.08 16.01 -9.01
CA SER A 36 -25.00 15.12 -9.75
C SER A 36 -24.48 14.76 -11.14
N ARG A 37 -23.86 15.68 -11.88
CA ARG A 37 -23.24 15.38 -13.19
C ARG A 37 -22.06 14.43 -13.05
N GLN A 38 -21.17 14.69 -12.09
CA GLN A 38 -20.02 13.82 -11.85
C GLN A 38 -20.43 12.40 -11.44
N ARG A 39 -21.50 12.26 -10.65
CA ARG A 39 -22.02 10.93 -10.28
C ARG A 39 -22.52 10.13 -11.50
N VAL A 40 -23.23 10.76 -12.43
CA VAL A 40 -23.74 10.08 -13.63
C VAL A 40 -22.60 9.66 -14.57
N GLU A 41 -21.57 10.50 -14.74
CA GLU A 41 -20.39 10.15 -15.53
C GLU A 41 -19.61 9.01 -14.89
N PHE A 42 -19.43 9.05 -13.57
CA PHE A 42 -18.75 7.99 -12.83
C PHE A 42 -19.50 6.65 -12.91
N GLU A 43 -20.82 6.64 -12.75
CA GLU A 43 -21.64 5.44 -12.90
C GLU A 43 -21.58 4.87 -14.34
N ARG A 44 -21.48 5.72 -15.37
CA ARG A 44 -21.27 5.27 -16.76
C ARG A 44 -19.90 4.62 -16.96
N THR A 45 -18.83 5.22 -16.44
CA THR A 45 -17.48 4.65 -16.54
C THR A 45 -17.38 3.30 -15.84
N LEU A 46 -18.00 3.16 -14.66
CA LEU A 46 -18.04 1.90 -13.94
C LEU A 46 -18.84 0.82 -14.68
N SER A 47 -19.97 1.18 -15.30
CA SER A 47 -20.75 0.24 -16.12
C SER A 47 -19.92 -0.23 -17.32
N GLN A 48 -19.27 0.69 -18.03
CA GLN A 48 -18.46 0.35 -19.21
C GLN A 48 -17.26 -0.53 -18.84
N GLN A 49 -16.62 -0.29 -17.70
CA GLN A 49 -15.50 -1.11 -17.23
C GLN A 49 -15.96 -2.53 -16.87
N ARG A 50 -17.15 -2.68 -16.26
CA ARG A 50 -17.73 -3.98 -15.95
C ARG A 50 -18.00 -4.80 -17.21
N ASP A 51 -18.61 -4.17 -18.22
CA ASP A 51 -18.95 -4.85 -19.47
C ASP A 51 -17.67 -5.32 -20.20
N ASN A 52 -16.64 -4.47 -20.29
CA ASN A 52 -15.35 -4.85 -20.88
C ASN A 52 -14.68 -6.03 -20.15
N PHE A 53 -14.73 -6.07 -18.82
CA PHE A 53 -14.13 -7.16 -18.05
C PHE A 53 -14.88 -8.49 -18.26
N GLN A 54 -16.19 -8.42 -18.42
CA GLN A 54 -17.01 -9.60 -18.68
C GLN A 54 -16.75 -10.17 -20.07
N ASP A 55 -16.64 -9.31 -21.09
CA ASP A 55 -16.27 -9.72 -22.45
C ASP A 55 -14.87 -10.39 -22.48
N GLU A 56 -13.91 -9.84 -21.73
CA GLU A 56 -12.56 -10.43 -21.63
C GLU A 56 -12.58 -11.81 -20.97
N LEU A 57 -13.38 -11.98 -19.91
CA LEU A 57 -13.54 -13.27 -19.23
C LEU A 57 -14.17 -14.33 -20.13
N GLU A 58 -15.20 -13.98 -20.91
CA GLU A 58 -15.83 -14.88 -21.87
C GLU A 58 -14.85 -15.29 -22.99
N SER A 59 -14.01 -14.36 -23.44
CA SER A 59 -13.00 -14.63 -24.46
C SER A 59 -11.91 -15.62 -23.98
N GLN A 60 -11.49 -15.54 -22.71
CA GLN A 60 -10.50 -16.46 -22.14
C GLN A 60 -11.07 -17.87 -21.91
N GLN A 61 -12.35 -17.98 -21.53
CA GLN A 61 -13.01 -19.28 -21.37
C GLN A 61 -13.16 -20.02 -22.70
N LEU A 62 -13.47 -19.33 -23.79
CA LEU A 62 -13.53 -19.95 -25.12
C LEU A 62 -12.18 -20.52 -25.56
N ASN A 63 -11.09 -19.80 -25.30
CA ASN A 63 -9.75 -20.22 -25.72
C ASN A 63 -9.24 -21.47 -24.95
N THR A 64 -9.78 -21.72 -23.74
CA THR A 64 -9.37 -22.86 -22.91
C THR A 64 -9.99 -24.19 -23.35
N GLN A 65 -11.08 -24.18 -24.12
CA GLN A 65 -11.75 -25.43 -24.56
C GLN A 65 -11.11 -26.10 -25.80
N GLU A 66 -10.20 -25.43 -26.51
CA GLU A 66 -9.60 -25.97 -27.74
C GLU A 66 -8.24 -26.64 -27.52
N GLN A 67 -7.79 -26.78 -26.28
CA GLN A 67 -6.52 -27.45 -25.97
C GLN A 67 -6.71 -28.98 -26.00
N GLU A 68 -6.18 -29.62 -27.04
CA GLU A 68 -6.13 -31.08 -27.15
C GLU A 68 -5.49 -31.70 -25.90
N PRO A 69 -5.99 -32.86 -25.43
CA PRO A 69 -5.40 -33.56 -24.29
C PRO A 69 -3.92 -33.84 -24.56
N ILE A 70 -3.03 -33.23 -23.79
CA ILE A 70 -1.60 -33.50 -23.84
C ILE A 70 -1.40 -34.96 -23.45
N GLU A 71 -0.94 -35.78 -24.40
CA GLU A 71 -0.52 -37.15 -24.15
C GLU A 71 0.69 -37.14 -23.21
N ILE A 72 0.43 -37.42 -21.92
CA ILE A 72 1.44 -37.43 -20.88
C ILE A 72 2.37 -38.62 -21.15
N GLN A 73 3.56 -38.35 -21.68
CA GLN A 73 4.60 -39.37 -21.79
C GLN A 73 5.02 -39.83 -20.38
N PRO A 74 5.28 -41.14 -20.17
CA PRO A 74 5.75 -41.65 -18.90
C PRO A 74 7.00 -40.91 -18.45
N LEU A 75 6.95 -40.38 -17.23
CA LEU A 75 8.06 -39.65 -16.62
C LEU A 75 9.27 -40.60 -16.55
N PRO A 76 10.43 -40.25 -17.13
CA PRO A 76 11.63 -41.08 -17.05
C PRO A 76 12.01 -41.29 -15.59
N GLU A 77 12.41 -42.51 -15.24
CA GLU A 77 12.83 -42.87 -13.88
C GLU A 77 13.91 -41.89 -13.40
N PRO A 78 13.76 -41.27 -12.22
CA PRO A 78 14.75 -40.35 -11.68
C PRO A 78 16.07 -41.09 -11.52
N GLY A 79 17.10 -40.57 -12.19
CA GLY A 79 18.48 -41.02 -12.02
C GLY A 79 18.94 -40.82 -10.56
N PRO A 80 20.06 -41.45 -10.17
CA PRO A 80 20.60 -41.33 -8.82
C PRO A 80 20.75 -39.85 -8.44
N GLU A 81 20.03 -39.46 -7.40
CA GLU A 81 20.00 -38.12 -6.85
C GLU A 81 21.43 -37.75 -6.40
N PRO A 82 22.04 -36.70 -6.98
CA PRO A 82 23.35 -36.26 -6.53
C PRO A 82 23.24 -35.82 -5.08
N GLU A 83 24.11 -36.37 -4.22
CA GLU A 83 24.16 -35.99 -2.81
C GLU A 83 24.39 -34.47 -2.72
N PRO A 84 23.49 -33.72 -2.07
CA PRO A 84 23.63 -32.28 -1.96
C PRO A 84 24.84 -31.97 -1.07
N GLU A 85 25.87 -31.36 -1.66
CA GLU A 85 26.96 -30.74 -0.92
C GLU A 85 26.36 -29.64 -0.03
N SER A 86 26.30 -29.93 1.26
CA SER A 86 25.59 -29.14 2.26
C SER A 86 26.43 -27.97 2.75
N ASP A 87 26.71 -26.99 1.89
CA ASP A 87 26.98 -25.63 2.35
C ASP A 87 25.63 -24.96 2.61
N PHE A 88 24.96 -25.42 3.67
CA PHE A 88 23.73 -24.85 4.17
C PHE A 88 24.05 -23.46 4.73
N LEU A 89 23.93 -22.44 3.89
CA LEU A 89 23.76 -21.08 4.37
C LEU A 89 22.46 -21.08 5.20
N GLU A 90 22.60 -21.07 6.52
CA GLU A 90 21.47 -20.88 7.44
C GLU A 90 20.79 -19.57 7.04
N TYR A 91 19.61 -19.69 6.42
CA TYR A 91 18.80 -18.52 6.09
C TYR A 91 18.37 -17.86 7.41
N PRO A 92 18.57 -16.55 7.57
CA PRO A 92 18.21 -15.85 8.79
C PRO A 92 16.70 -15.99 9.00
N THR A 93 16.32 -16.63 10.09
CA THR A 93 14.93 -16.60 10.57
C THR A 93 14.79 -15.39 11.48
N CYS A 94 13.63 -14.76 11.47
CA CYS A 94 13.33 -13.62 12.35
C CYS A 94 13.35 -13.98 13.85
N ASP A 95 13.45 -15.28 14.13
CA ASP A 95 13.46 -15.88 15.47
C ASP A 95 14.88 -16.20 15.96
N SER A 96 15.94 -16.04 15.16
CA SER A 96 17.29 -16.23 15.68
C SER A 96 17.69 -15.02 16.51
N ASP A 97 17.74 -15.20 17.84
CA ASP A 97 18.28 -14.29 18.86
C ASP A 97 19.75 -13.84 18.62
N ILE A 98 20.34 -14.19 17.49
CA ILE A 98 21.69 -13.86 17.07
C ILE A 98 21.62 -12.59 16.23
N VAL A 99 21.32 -11.45 16.86
CA VAL A 99 21.50 -10.15 16.21
C VAL A 99 22.97 -9.76 16.39
N PRO A 100 23.78 -9.64 15.33
CA PRO A 100 25.11 -9.06 15.46
C PRO A 100 24.97 -7.61 15.93
N ASP A 101 25.51 -7.35 17.12
CA ASP A 101 25.43 -6.14 17.95
C ASP A 101 26.05 -4.86 17.32
N GLN A 102 26.15 -4.80 15.98
CA GLN A 102 27.00 -3.85 15.25
C GLN A 102 26.24 -2.93 14.28
N LEU A 103 24.94 -3.13 14.05
CA LEU A 103 24.11 -2.20 13.26
C LEU A 103 22.96 -1.63 14.08
N SER A 104 23.29 -0.65 14.93
CA SER A 104 22.34 0.28 15.53
C SER A 104 21.91 1.29 14.45
N GLY A 105 20.64 1.34 14.10
CA GLY A 105 20.16 2.38 13.18
C GLY A 105 18.69 2.26 12.81
N LEU A 106 18.26 1.12 12.30
CA LEU A 106 16.87 0.99 11.84
C LEU A 106 15.86 1.02 13.00
N GLU A 107 16.22 0.44 14.15
CA GLU A 107 15.33 0.36 15.32
C GLU A 107 15.06 1.70 15.99
N ASP A 108 15.98 2.67 15.89
CA ASP A 108 15.84 3.98 16.51
C ASP A 108 14.94 4.91 15.66
N ASP A 109 14.91 4.71 14.34
CA ASP A 109 14.17 5.54 13.39
C ASP A 109 12.83 4.95 12.95
N PHE A 110 12.65 3.62 13.08
CA PHE A 110 11.46 2.89 12.66
C PHE A 110 10.97 1.97 13.81
N ASP A 111 10.17 2.53 14.71
CA ASP A 111 9.76 1.91 15.98
C ASP A 111 8.70 0.79 15.81
N PHE A 112 9.12 -0.34 15.23
CA PHE A 112 8.34 -1.59 15.14
C PHE A 112 8.97 -2.71 15.96
N ARG A 113 9.66 -2.39 17.06
CA ARG A 113 10.36 -3.37 17.92
C ARG A 113 9.43 -4.42 18.54
N GLY A 114 8.13 -4.13 18.62
CA GLY A 114 7.07 -5.07 19.04
C GLY A 114 6.26 -5.69 17.88
N GLY A 115 6.62 -5.34 16.66
CA GLY A 115 5.83 -5.57 15.45
C GLY A 115 4.59 -4.67 15.35
N ALA A 116 4.18 -4.38 14.11
CA ALA A 116 3.01 -3.56 13.84
C ALA A 116 2.34 -3.93 12.51
N PHE A 117 1.06 -3.61 12.43
CA PHE A 117 0.34 -3.64 11.15
C PHE A 117 0.69 -2.40 10.34
N ALA A 118 1.04 -2.65 9.09
CA ALA A 118 1.40 -1.63 8.11
C ALA A 118 0.71 -1.92 6.78
N THR A 119 0.75 -0.94 5.90
CA THR A 119 0.37 -1.08 4.50
C THR A 119 1.65 -1.12 3.67
N TYR A 120 1.79 -2.15 2.86
CA TYR A 120 2.76 -2.21 1.77
C TYR A 120 2.09 -1.63 0.52
N ASP A 121 2.68 -0.57 -0.02
CA ASP A 121 2.26 0.02 -1.28
C ASP A 121 3.34 -0.12 -2.34
N TRP A 122 2.97 -0.66 -3.49
CA TRP A 122 3.76 -0.58 -4.71
C TRP A 122 3.32 0.65 -5.50
N LEU A 123 4.24 1.60 -5.68
CA LEU A 123 3.98 2.92 -6.26
C LEU A 123 4.70 3.06 -7.61
N ARG A 124 4.06 3.78 -8.54
CA ARG A 124 4.72 4.27 -9.76
C ARG A 124 5.75 5.33 -9.43
N ALA A 125 6.94 5.26 -10.04
CA ALA A 125 8.00 6.25 -9.81
C ALA A 125 7.63 7.66 -10.27
N GLU A 126 6.85 7.83 -11.35
CA GLU A 126 6.65 9.15 -11.95
C GLU A 126 5.75 10.06 -11.10
N ASP A 127 4.72 9.49 -10.48
CA ASP A 127 3.68 10.24 -9.77
C ASP A 127 3.40 9.75 -8.34
N GLY A 128 4.09 8.69 -7.88
CA GLY A 128 3.87 8.11 -6.56
C GLY A 128 2.50 7.47 -6.37
N LYS A 129 1.74 7.23 -7.45
CA LYS A 129 0.42 6.63 -7.35
C LYS A 129 0.54 5.14 -7.06
N ALA A 130 -0.22 4.66 -6.07
CA ALA A 130 -0.28 3.25 -5.73
C ALA A 130 -0.86 2.42 -6.88
N LEU A 131 -0.08 1.45 -7.35
CA LEU A 131 -0.48 0.39 -8.26
C LEU A 131 -1.11 -0.78 -7.49
N HIS A 132 -0.54 -1.10 -6.34
CA HIS A 132 -0.98 -2.17 -5.47
C HIS A 132 -0.79 -1.78 -4.01
N SER A 133 -1.71 -2.20 -3.15
CA SER A 133 -1.68 -1.90 -1.73
C SER A 133 -2.23 -3.09 -0.96
N ILE A 134 -1.46 -3.61 0.00
CA ILE A 134 -1.86 -4.74 0.84
C ILE A 134 -1.47 -4.52 2.30
N PRO A 135 -2.30 -4.98 3.26
CA PRO A 135 -1.93 -4.98 4.67
C PRO A 135 -0.87 -6.06 4.94
N VAL A 136 0.19 -5.67 5.64
CA VAL A 136 1.28 -6.54 6.09
C VAL A 136 1.50 -6.37 7.59
N TYR A 137 2.14 -7.35 8.21
CA TYR A 137 2.62 -7.22 9.58
C TYR A 137 4.15 -7.17 9.55
N LEU A 138 4.73 -6.11 10.08
CA LEU A 138 6.16 -5.87 10.07
C LEU A 138 6.73 -6.11 11.46
N ILE A 139 7.89 -6.73 11.55
CA ILE A 139 8.71 -6.80 12.77
C ILE A 139 10.11 -6.33 12.41
N THR A 140 10.68 -5.43 13.20
CA THR A 140 12.10 -5.06 13.07
C THR A 140 12.92 -5.70 14.19
N ARG A 141 14.11 -6.20 13.83
CA ARG A 141 15.10 -6.81 14.73
C ARG A 141 16.49 -6.37 14.29
N GLY A 142 17.10 -5.45 15.02
CA GLY A 142 18.37 -4.83 14.61
C GLY A 142 18.27 -4.19 13.23
N ASN A 143 19.09 -4.63 12.29
CA ASN A 143 19.08 -4.17 10.89
C ASN A 143 18.25 -5.06 9.96
N GLN A 144 17.35 -5.88 10.49
CA GLN A 144 16.47 -6.72 9.71
C GLN A 144 15.00 -6.30 9.86
N MET A 145 14.26 -6.41 8.77
CA MET A 145 12.79 -6.28 8.74
C MET A 145 12.18 -7.56 8.21
N CYS A 146 11.23 -8.08 8.97
CA CYS A 146 10.47 -9.27 8.65
C CYS A 146 9.06 -8.86 8.24
N ILE A 147 8.67 -9.25 7.03
CA ILE A 147 7.36 -8.99 6.47
C ILE A 147 6.54 -10.26 6.56
N TYR A 148 5.41 -10.19 7.27
CA TYR A 148 4.44 -11.28 7.37
C TYR A 148 3.16 -10.92 6.61
N GLN A 149 2.55 -11.94 6.02
CA GLN A 149 1.21 -11.84 5.48
C GLN A 149 0.22 -11.58 6.61
N THR A 150 -0.79 -10.75 6.36
CA THR A 150 -1.93 -10.60 7.28
C THR A 150 -3.11 -11.44 6.81
N LEU A 151 -3.82 -12.05 7.77
CA LEU A 151 -5.09 -12.74 7.51
C LEU A 151 -6.24 -11.99 8.18
N SER A 152 -7.33 -11.79 7.45
CA SER A 152 -8.57 -11.26 8.02
C SER A 152 -9.23 -12.33 8.91
N ARG A 153 -9.27 -12.06 10.21
CA ARG A 153 -9.90 -12.93 11.22
C ARG A 153 -11.40 -12.64 11.34
N ALA A 154 -11.81 -11.38 11.19
CA ALA A 154 -13.19 -10.96 11.30
C ALA A 154 -13.47 -9.79 10.34
N PRO A 155 -13.82 -10.02 9.06
CA PRO A 155 -14.07 -8.94 8.10
C PRO A 155 -15.26 -8.02 8.47
N LEU A 156 -16.01 -8.36 9.53
CA LEU A 156 -17.11 -7.58 10.09
C LEU A 156 -16.76 -6.91 11.44
N GLY A 157 -15.49 -6.89 11.87
CA GLY A 157 -15.12 -6.34 13.18
C GLY A 157 -15.33 -4.83 13.33
N SER A 158 -15.65 -4.13 12.25
CA SER A 158 -16.28 -2.80 12.28
C SER A 158 -17.57 -2.77 13.12
N GLN A 159 -18.27 -3.90 13.28
CA GLN A 159 -19.42 -4.04 14.18
C GLN A 159 -19.03 -4.41 15.63
N ALA A 160 -17.78 -4.81 15.87
CA ALA A 160 -17.28 -5.27 17.16
C ALA A 160 -16.66 -4.15 18.03
N LEU A 161 -16.89 -2.87 17.68
CA LEU A 161 -16.38 -1.68 18.39
C LEU A 161 -14.85 -1.54 18.41
N CYS A 162 -14.15 -2.35 17.63
CA CYS A 162 -12.77 -2.09 17.28
C CYS A 162 -12.72 -1.01 16.20
N GLY A 163 -12.10 0.14 16.49
CA GLY A 163 -12.09 1.30 15.60
C GLY A 163 -10.98 1.34 14.53
N GLY A 164 -10.34 0.23 14.13
CA GLY A 164 -9.23 0.29 13.16
C GLY A 164 -8.77 -1.05 12.56
N LEU A 165 -7.88 -0.97 11.57
CA LEU A 165 -7.34 -2.10 10.78
C LEU A 165 -6.64 -3.21 11.61
N GLY A 166 -6.36 -3.00 12.90
CA GLY A 166 -5.59 -3.95 13.71
C GLY A 166 -6.38 -5.07 14.41
N CYS A 167 -7.68 -4.95 14.66
CA CYS A 167 -8.38 -6.02 15.42
C CYS A 167 -8.87 -7.17 14.53
N ASP A 168 -9.00 -6.89 13.24
CA ASP A 168 -9.48 -7.87 12.27
C ASP A 168 -8.33 -8.57 11.56
N LEU A 169 -7.09 -8.15 11.81
CA LEU A 169 -5.91 -8.72 11.21
C LEU A 169 -5.13 -9.54 12.22
N LYS A 170 -4.56 -10.65 11.77
CA LYS A 170 -3.55 -11.41 12.50
C LYS A 170 -2.32 -11.62 11.61
N PRO A 171 -1.11 -11.65 12.17
CA PRO A 171 0.06 -12.14 11.46
C PRO A 171 -0.15 -13.61 11.05
N SER A 172 0.36 -13.98 9.88
CA SER A 172 0.31 -15.35 9.36
C SER A 172 1.70 -15.82 8.93
N GLU A 173 1.93 -16.01 7.63
CA GLU A 173 3.15 -16.59 7.09
C GLU A 173 4.21 -15.50 6.88
N LEU A 174 5.48 -15.85 7.13
CA LEU A 174 6.62 -14.99 6.79
C LEU A 174 6.73 -14.91 5.26
N ILE A 175 6.56 -13.71 4.71
CA ILE A 175 6.70 -13.45 3.28
C ILE A 175 8.17 -13.25 2.94
N SER A 176 8.85 -12.37 3.68
CA SER A 176 10.23 -12.01 3.36
C SER A 176 10.97 -11.45 4.56
N VAL A 177 12.27 -11.71 4.59
CA VAL A 177 13.28 -11.10 5.47
C VAL A 177 14.13 -10.16 4.62
N MET A 178 14.23 -8.91 5.06
CA MET A 178 15.08 -7.90 4.45
C MET A 178 16.15 -7.46 5.45
N GLY A 179 17.39 -7.40 4.99
CA GLY A 179 18.50 -6.79 5.71
C GLY A 179 18.75 -5.38 5.21
N PHE A 180 19.20 -4.51 6.10
CA PHE A 180 19.55 -3.13 5.82
C PHE A 180 20.99 -2.85 6.22
N SER A 181 21.64 -1.99 5.45
CA SER A 181 22.94 -1.42 5.76
C SER A 181 22.95 0.06 5.40
N ASN A 182 23.87 0.83 5.96
CA ASN A 182 24.10 2.20 5.54
C ASN A 182 25.20 2.23 4.47
N ASN A 183 24.95 2.92 3.36
CA ASN A 183 25.98 3.14 2.36
C ASN A 183 26.97 4.25 2.80
N SER A 184 27.98 4.53 1.98
CA SER A 184 28.99 5.58 2.27
C SER A 184 28.41 6.99 2.42
N ASN A 185 27.20 7.22 1.90
CA ASN A 185 26.50 8.50 1.96
C ASN A 185 25.55 8.58 3.16
N GLY A 186 25.46 7.51 3.97
CA GLY A 186 24.52 7.41 5.10
C GLY A 186 23.08 7.11 4.68
N GLU A 187 22.85 6.69 3.44
CA GLU A 187 21.52 6.26 2.99
C GLU A 187 21.30 4.80 3.38
N ILE A 188 20.06 4.46 3.74
CA ILE A 188 19.66 3.10 4.08
C ILE A 188 19.53 2.32 2.78
N VAL A 189 20.22 1.18 2.68
CA VAL A 189 20.17 0.31 1.50
C VAL A 189 19.81 -1.11 1.92
N VAL A 190 18.94 -1.75 1.13
CA VAL A 190 18.57 -3.16 1.33
C VAL A 190 19.70 -4.06 0.82
N ASP A 191 20.52 -4.60 1.72
CA ASP A 191 21.68 -5.43 1.36
C ASP A 191 21.27 -6.87 1.01
N TYR A 192 20.26 -7.37 1.71
CA TYR A 192 19.71 -8.70 1.59
C TYR A 192 18.19 -8.65 1.53
N ALA A 193 17.61 -9.49 0.69
CA ALA A 193 16.18 -9.75 0.65
C ALA A 193 15.96 -11.15 0.07
N ASP A 194 15.04 -11.90 0.66
CA ASP A 194 14.69 -13.26 0.27
C ASP A 194 13.26 -13.40 -0.26
N GLY A 195 12.90 -14.61 -0.67
CA GLY A 195 11.53 -14.94 -1.07
C GLY A 195 10.95 -14.01 -2.15
N PRO A 196 9.65 -13.70 -2.07
CA PRO A 196 8.99 -12.72 -2.92
C PRO A 196 9.53 -11.29 -2.77
N GLY A 197 10.23 -10.96 -1.68
CA GLY A 197 10.83 -9.63 -1.45
C GLY A 197 12.19 -9.44 -2.13
N SER A 198 12.77 -10.48 -2.74
CA SER A 198 14.12 -10.45 -3.33
C SER A 198 14.37 -9.35 -4.36
N PHE A 199 13.32 -8.83 -5.02
CA PHE A 199 13.41 -7.69 -5.94
C PHE A 199 13.82 -6.38 -5.25
N MET A 200 13.65 -6.28 -3.92
CA MET A 200 14.06 -5.15 -3.09
C MET A 200 15.57 -5.04 -2.91
N ARG A 201 16.36 -6.05 -3.29
CA ARG A 201 17.81 -6.03 -3.08
C ARG A 201 18.47 -4.89 -3.84
N GLY A 202 19.26 -4.10 -3.13
CA GLY A 202 19.90 -2.88 -3.64
C GLY A 202 18.99 -1.67 -3.68
N ALA A 203 17.76 -1.75 -3.15
CA ALA A 203 16.89 -0.59 -3.03
C ALA A 203 17.47 0.41 -2.03
N THR A 204 17.35 1.69 -2.35
CA THR A 204 17.74 2.79 -1.46
C THR A 204 16.49 3.32 -0.76
N CYS A 205 16.48 3.29 0.56
CA CYS A 205 15.34 3.65 1.39
C CYS A 205 15.57 4.96 2.13
N GLN A 206 14.47 5.68 2.34
CA GLN A 206 14.38 6.89 3.16
C GLN A 206 13.23 6.72 4.15
N ILE A 207 13.43 7.23 5.37
CA ILE A 207 12.42 7.25 6.43
C ILE A 207 11.96 8.69 6.61
N ASP A 208 10.67 8.95 6.37
CA ASP A 208 10.03 10.22 6.68
C ASP A 208 9.47 10.18 8.12
N GLN A 209 9.98 11.06 8.99
CA GLN A 209 9.64 11.13 10.42
C GLN A 209 8.60 12.22 10.76
N SER A 210 7.86 12.74 9.77
CA SER A 210 7.03 13.94 9.98
C SER A 210 5.87 13.76 10.98
N TYR A 211 5.16 12.62 11.02
CA TYR A 211 4.13 12.34 12.03
C TYR A 211 3.90 10.85 12.31
N LEU A 212 3.96 10.04 11.25
CA LEU A 212 3.97 8.58 11.32
C LEU A 212 5.18 8.12 10.51
N PRO A 213 6.01 7.19 11.03
CA PRO A 213 7.21 6.76 10.32
C PRO A 213 6.80 6.06 9.03
N VAL A 214 7.21 6.62 7.89
CA VAL A 214 6.97 6.02 6.57
C VAL A 214 8.31 5.71 5.94
N MET A 215 8.53 4.45 5.59
CA MET A 215 9.72 4.03 4.85
C MET A 215 9.36 3.96 3.37
N THR A 216 10.08 4.71 2.55
CA THR A 216 9.96 4.67 1.09
C THR A 216 11.28 4.21 0.48
N CYS A 217 11.22 3.22 -0.39
CA CYS A 217 12.38 2.64 -1.05
C CYS A 217 12.27 2.81 -2.57
N ASP A 218 13.33 3.34 -3.18
CA ASP A 218 13.53 3.30 -4.62
C ASP A 218 14.16 1.96 -4.99
N VAL A 219 13.44 1.19 -5.80
CA VAL A 219 13.75 -0.21 -6.08
C VAL A 219 14.26 -0.34 -7.51
N PRO A 220 15.46 -0.93 -7.70
CA PRO A 220 16.09 -1.03 -9.02
C PRO A 220 15.39 -2.01 -9.96
N ARG A 221 14.47 -2.84 -9.46
CA ARG A 221 13.77 -3.88 -10.21
C ARG A 221 12.29 -3.93 -9.83
N SER A 222 11.42 -4.12 -10.82
CA SER A 222 9.99 -4.32 -10.61
C SER A 222 9.71 -5.72 -10.01
N PRO A 223 8.69 -5.87 -9.13
CA PRO A 223 8.21 -7.18 -8.69
C PRO A 223 7.80 -8.11 -9.84
N SER A 224 7.35 -7.57 -10.97
CA SER A 224 6.94 -8.36 -12.14
C SER A 224 8.10 -8.97 -12.92
N GLY A 225 9.34 -8.62 -12.61
CA GLY A 225 10.53 -9.04 -13.36
C GLY A 225 10.66 -8.41 -14.75
N THR A 226 9.61 -7.81 -15.30
CA THR A 226 9.73 -6.89 -16.43
C THR A 226 10.43 -5.63 -15.96
N ILE A 227 11.61 -5.39 -16.54
CA ILE A 227 12.14 -4.04 -16.66
C ILE A 227 11.17 -3.36 -17.62
N ASP A 228 10.07 -2.81 -17.11
CA ASP A 228 9.21 -1.96 -17.93
C ASP A 228 10.12 -0.85 -18.44
N GLY A 229 10.47 -0.91 -19.73
CA GLY A 229 11.63 -0.23 -20.33
C GLY A 229 11.52 1.29 -20.43
N GLY A 230 10.81 1.94 -19.51
CA GLY A 230 11.01 3.34 -19.18
C GLY A 230 12.00 3.43 -18.02
N ASP A 231 12.86 4.44 -18.03
CA ASP A 231 13.80 4.75 -16.93
C ASP A 231 13.12 5.04 -15.56
N GLY A 232 11.82 4.78 -15.41
CA GLY A 232 11.09 4.88 -14.17
C GLY A 232 11.32 3.62 -13.34
N GLY A 233 12.14 3.71 -12.30
CA GLY A 233 12.25 2.67 -11.28
C GLY A 233 10.90 2.33 -10.64
N SER A 234 10.90 1.41 -9.69
CA SER A 234 9.70 1.11 -8.90
C SER A 234 9.87 1.71 -7.51
N MET A 235 8.82 2.29 -6.95
CA MET A 235 8.85 2.72 -5.55
C MET A 235 8.04 1.77 -4.69
N VAL A 236 8.56 1.45 -3.51
CA VAL A 236 7.85 0.68 -2.49
C VAL A 236 7.74 1.52 -1.23
N ARG A 237 6.56 1.53 -0.62
CA ARG A 237 6.30 2.28 0.61
C ARG A 237 5.73 1.36 1.68
N PHE A 238 6.26 1.48 2.89
CA PHE A 238 5.70 0.89 4.09
C PHE A 238 5.20 2.03 4.99
N ALA A 239 3.90 2.07 5.24
CA ALA A 239 3.26 3.07 6.08
C ALA A 239 2.42 2.41 7.19
N PRO A 240 2.26 3.01 8.38
CA PRO A 240 1.39 2.46 9.41
C PRO A 240 -0.05 2.30 8.91
N ALA A 241 -0.70 1.20 9.30
CA ALA A 241 -2.09 0.97 8.91
C ALA A 241 -3.01 2.02 9.55
N SER A 242 -3.72 2.80 8.72
CA SER A 242 -4.62 3.90 9.13
C SER A 242 -6.09 3.50 9.15
#